data_AF-A0A395LSJ5-F1
#
_entry.id   AF-A0A395LSJ5-F1
#
_cell.length_a   1.000
_cell.length_b   1.000
_cell.length_c   1.000
_cell.angle_alpha   90.00
_cell.angle_beta   90.00
_cell.angle_gamma   90.00
#
_symmetry.space_group_name_H-M   'P 1'
#
loop_
_entity.id
_entity.type
_entity.pdbx_description
1 polymer ?
#
loop_
_entity_poly.entity_id
_entity_poly.type
_entity_poly.pdbx_seq_one_letter_code
_entity_poly.pdbx_strand_id
1 'polypeptide(L)'
;MLIIILIIACIFILLAYLVVTVRRHDKNAYADRDRDPFYSEMARLAAAGLLYEEEERRVGRPRHSFIVTPAGEAALRTWLREPLNDPGLLRLYFAGIVGPADVVALAREQAAKCRERIEKFDRVEDLFGRKKGWDEERDHLSLVRRFESFCLDFWEEQIAQPLNAQLFADDGGENELSSHLEETSGEDPETRGPQKTEGQDEEPKDD
;
A
#
# COMPACT_ATOMS: atom_id res chain seq x y z
N MET A 1 -10.03 60.64 -8.81
CA MET A 1 -10.61 59.32 -9.16
C MET A 1 -9.58 58.41 -9.83
N LEU A 2 -9.14 58.71 -11.06
CA LEU A 2 -8.14 57.90 -11.80
C LEU A 2 -6.81 57.68 -11.05
N ILE A 3 -6.30 58.74 -10.40
CA ILE A 3 -5.03 58.68 -9.64
C ILE A 3 -5.13 57.75 -8.42
N ILE A 4 -6.28 57.72 -7.73
CA ILE A 4 -6.48 56.88 -6.54
C ILE A 4 -6.56 55.40 -6.95
N ILE A 5 -7.20 55.09 -8.07
CA ILE A 5 -7.29 53.73 -8.62
C ILE A 5 -5.90 53.22 -9.03
N LEU A 6 -5.08 54.09 -9.65
CA LEU A 6 -3.70 53.76 -10.01
C LEU A 6 -2.82 53.48 -8.77
N ILE A 7 -2.98 54.26 -7.70
CA ILE A 7 -2.25 54.04 -6.45
C ILE A 7 -2.65 52.69 -5.83
N ILE A 8 -3.95 52.39 -5.77
CA ILE A 8 -4.44 51.11 -5.22
C ILE A 8 -3.92 49.93 -6.07
N ALA A 9 -3.99 50.01 -7.39
CA ALA A 9 -3.48 48.97 -8.29
C ALA A 9 -1.96 48.78 -8.14
N CYS A 10 -1.18 49.86 -8.04
CA CYS A 10 0.26 49.79 -7.79
C CYS A 10 0.58 49.16 -6.43
N ILE A 11 -0.19 49.49 -5.38
CA ILE A 11 -0.04 48.86 -4.06
C ILE A 11 -0.30 47.37 -4.18
N PHE A 12 -1.38 46.93 -4.82
CA PHE A 12 -1.67 45.50 -5.00
C PHE A 12 -0.59 44.77 -5.81
N ILE A 13 -0.07 45.39 -6.87
CA ILE A 13 1.01 44.82 -7.69
C ILE A 13 2.31 44.72 -6.89
N LEU A 14 2.65 45.74 -6.10
CA LEU A 14 3.82 45.71 -5.23
C LEU A 14 3.67 44.68 -4.11
N LEU A 15 2.46 44.53 -3.55
CA LEU A 15 2.17 43.52 -2.54
C LEU A 15 2.26 42.10 -3.12
N ALA A 16 1.73 41.88 -4.32
CA ALA A 16 1.85 40.62 -5.03
C ALA A 16 3.32 40.31 -5.38
N TYR A 17 4.06 41.31 -5.86
CA TYR A 17 5.48 41.18 -6.16
C TYR A 17 6.29 40.86 -4.89
N LEU A 18 6.04 41.55 -3.79
CA LEU A 18 6.66 41.30 -2.49
C LEU A 18 6.42 39.86 -2.03
N VAL A 19 5.17 39.39 -2.09
CA VAL A 19 4.78 38.02 -1.71
C VAL A 19 5.49 36.99 -2.59
N VAL A 20 5.61 37.22 -3.89
CA VAL A 20 6.32 36.33 -4.81
C VAL A 20 7.82 36.33 -4.54
N THR A 21 8.42 37.48 -4.26
CA THR A 21 9.86 37.58 -3.98
C THR A 21 10.25 36.95 -2.65
N VAL A 22 9.42 37.10 -1.61
CA VAL A 22 9.61 36.42 -0.31
C VAL A 22 9.53 34.91 -0.52
N ARG A 23 8.47 34.42 -1.17
CA ARG A 23 8.33 32.99 -1.50
C ARG A 23 9.49 32.42 -2.35
N ARG A 24 10.07 33.23 -3.25
CA ARG A 24 11.15 32.78 -4.14
C ARG A 24 12.51 32.78 -3.47
N HIS A 25 12.76 33.71 -2.55
CA HIS A 25 14.00 33.74 -1.76
C HIS A 25 14.06 32.58 -0.76
N ASP A 26 12.91 32.25 -0.17
CA ASP A 26 12.73 31.13 0.74
C ASP A 26 13.09 29.79 0.06
N LYS A 27 12.55 29.52 -1.13
CA LYS A 27 12.87 28.30 -1.90
C LYS A 27 14.37 28.02 -2.09
N ASN A 28 15.20 29.06 -2.19
CA ASN A 28 16.64 28.92 -2.42
C ASN A 28 17.45 28.67 -1.14
N ALA A 29 16.90 29.02 0.03
CA ALA A 29 17.53 28.78 1.33
C ALA A 29 17.29 27.35 1.85
N TYR A 30 16.29 26.64 1.32
CA TYR A 30 15.90 25.29 1.81
C TYR A 30 16.59 24.11 1.13
N ALA A 31 17.27 24.31 -0.01
CA ALA A 31 17.91 23.23 -0.76
C ALA A 31 19.04 22.50 0.01
N ASP A 32 19.53 23.05 1.12
CA ASP A 32 20.65 22.49 1.88
C ASP A 32 20.22 21.64 3.09
N ARG A 33 18.91 21.53 3.37
CA ARG A 33 18.37 20.83 4.56
C ARG A 33 17.55 19.58 4.26
N ASP A 34 17.59 19.10 3.02
CA ASP A 34 16.98 17.86 2.52
C ASP A 34 17.48 16.57 3.20
N ARG A 35 18.31 16.68 4.26
CA ARG A 35 18.84 15.54 5.03
C ARG A 35 18.04 15.21 6.29
N ASP A 36 17.02 15.99 6.66
CA ASP A 36 16.16 15.70 7.82
C ASP A 36 14.69 15.50 7.37
N PRO A 37 14.18 14.25 7.38
CA PRO A 37 12.84 13.90 6.87
C PRO A 37 11.68 14.68 7.51
N PHE A 38 11.84 15.21 8.72
CA PHE A 38 10.76 15.94 9.40
C PHE A 38 10.58 17.35 8.84
N TYR A 39 11.66 18.02 8.43
CA TYR A 39 11.56 19.40 7.93
C TYR A 39 11.07 19.46 6.49
N SER A 40 11.39 18.45 5.67
CA SER A 40 10.87 18.36 4.29
C SER A 40 9.35 18.12 4.26
N GLU A 41 8.83 17.33 5.20
CA GLU A 41 7.40 17.07 5.29
C GLU A 41 6.60 18.29 5.77
N MET A 42 7.11 19.02 6.76
CA MET A 42 6.46 20.27 7.23
C MET A 42 6.36 21.32 6.11
N ALA A 43 7.42 21.46 5.31
CA ALA A 43 7.42 22.34 4.15
C ALA A 43 6.41 21.89 3.07
N ARG A 44 6.27 20.58 2.85
CA ARG A 44 5.28 20.01 1.91
C ARG A 44 3.85 20.29 2.37
N LEU A 45 3.57 20.12 3.66
CA LEU A 45 2.25 20.39 4.24
C LEU A 45 1.91 21.89 4.24
N ALA A 46 2.89 22.75 4.46
CA ALA A 46 2.73 24.20 4.31
C ALA A 46 2.46 24.60 2.85
N ALA A 47 3.19 24.00 1.90
CA ALA A 47 2.96 24.21 0.47
C ALA A 47 1.56 23.75 0.02
N ALA A 48 1.01 22.70 0.64
CA ALA A 48 -0.36 22.23 0.43
C ALA A 48 -1.44 23.08 1.13
N GLY A 49 -1.06 24.12 1.90
CA GLY A 49 -1.99 24.97 2.65
C GLY A 49 -2.59 24.31 3.89
N LEU A 50 -2.07 23.16 4.31
CA LEU A 50 -2.50 22.44 5.51
C LEU A 50 -1.85 23.01 6.77
N LEU A 51 -0.68 23.64 6.63
CA LEU A 51 0.01 24.39 7.68
C LEU A 51 0.25 25.83 7.24
N TYR A 52 0.26 26.74 8.20
CA TYR A 52 0.71 28.11 8.06
C TYR A 52 2.05 28.25 8.79
N GLU A 53 3.07 28.74 8.10
CA GLU A 53 4.39 29.00 8.67
C GLU A 53 4.45 30.44 9.18
N GLU A 54 4.83 30.61 10.44
CA GLU A 54 5.08 31.89 11.07
C GLU A 54 6.56 31.98 11.46
N GLU A 55 7.24 33.00 10.92
CA GLU A 55 8.61 33.34 11.32
C GLU A 55 8.58 34.35 12.47
N GLU A 56 9.00 33.92 13.66
CA GLU A 56 9.13 34.84 14.78
C GLU A 56 10.44 35.64 14.63
N ARG A 57 10.34 36.84 14.04
CA ARG A 57 11.44 37.81 13.98
C ARG A 57 11.63 38.51 15.33
N ARG A 58 12.13 37.80 16.33
CA ARG A 58 12.71 38.41 17.54
C ARG A 58 14.23 38.35 17.49
N VAL A 59 14.87 39.33 18.13
CA VAL A 59 16.33 39.47 18.25
C VAL A 59 16.92 38.15 18.79
N GLY A 60 17.53 37.34 17.92
CA GLY A 60 18.03 36.01 18.25
C GLY A 60 17.87 35.00 17.11
N ARG A 61 18.06 33.70 17.43
CA ARG A 61 17.91 32.59 16.48
C ARG A 61 16.48 32.59 15.89
N PRO A 62 16.31 32.57 14.56
CA PRO A 62 14.99 32.51 13.95
C PRO A 62 14.25 31.25 14.42
N ARG A 63 13.02 31.44 14.92
CA ARG A 63 12.12 30.36 15.31
C ARG A 63 11.03 30.27 14.25
N HIS A 64 10.91 29.10 13.65
CA HIS A 64 9.83 28.76 12.73
C HIS A 64 8.76 28.03 13.54
N SER A 65 7.55 28.59 13.58
CA SER A 65 6.37 27.92 14.13
C SER A 65 5.41 27.56 13.01
N PHE A 66 4.89 26.33 13.06
CA PHE A 66 3.84 25.89 12.14
C PHE A 66 2.51 25.83 12.88
N ILE A 67 1.48 26.42 12.28
CA ILE A 67 0.12 26.46 12.80
C ILE A 67 -0.77 25.65 11.86
N VAL A 68 -1.54 24.71 12.39
CA VAL A 68 -2.48 23.91 11.58
C VAL A 68 -3.60 24.82 11.07
N THR A 69 -3.89 24.79 9.77
CA THR A 69 -4.97 25.58 9.17
C THR A 69 -6.32 24.85 9.31
N PRO A 70 -7.47 25.53 9.13
CA PRO A 70 -8.76 24.85 9.08
C PRO A 70 -8.84 23.77 7.99
N ALA A 71 -8.15 23.96 6.85
CA ALA A 71 -8.03 22.95 5.81
C ALA A 71 -7.19 21.75 6.28
N GLY A 72 -6.09 22.00 6.99
CA GLY A 72 -5.29 20.97 7.65
C GLY A 72 -6.07 20.14 8.66
N GLU A 73 -6.89 20.80 9.48
CA GLU A 73 -7.75 20.13 10.45
C GLU A 73 -8.83 19.28 9.76
N ALA A 74 -9.47 19.81 8.71
CA ALA A 74 -10.46 19.06 7.93
C ALA A 74 -9.84 17.83 7.24
N ALA A 75 -8.63 17.97 6.69
CA ALA A 75 -7.87 16.87 6.10
C ALA A 75 -7.54 15.80 7.16
N LEU A 76 -7.04 16.21 8.33
CA LEU A 76 -6.74 15.31 9.44
C LEU A 76 -8.00 14.54 9.91
N ARG A 77 -9.12 15.24 10.07
CA ARG A 77 -10.40 14.61 10.43
C ARG A 77 -10.90 13.63 9.37
N THR A 78 -10.63 13.90 8.10
CA THR A 78 -11.00 12.99 7.00
C THR A 78 -10.16 11.74 7.07
N TRP A 79 -8.84 11.89 7.17
CA TRP A 79 -7.90 10.79 7.32
C TRP A 79 -8.20 9.91 8.54
N LEU A 80 -8.54 10.49 9.68
CA LEU A 80 -8.90 9.74 10.89
C LEU A 80 -10.17 8.88 10.74
N ARG A 81 -11.00 9.11 9.72
CA ARG A 81 -12.19 8.31 9.42
C ARG A 81 -11.93 7.22 8.39
N GLU A 82 -10.76 7.21 7.76
CA GLU A 82 -10.43 6.20 6.76
C GLU A 82 -10.26 4.83 7.46
N PRO A 83 -10.93 3.77 6.99
CA PRO A 83 -10.76 2.44 7.55
C PRO A 83 -9.34 1.96 7.30
N LEU A 84 -8.68 1.50 8.36
CA LEU A 84 -7.36 0.90 8.24
C LEU A 84 -7.53 -0.51 7.66
N ASN A 85 -7.21 -0.69 6.38
CA ASN A 85 -7.28 -1.97 5.70
C ASN A 85 -5.89 -2.60 5.57
N ASP A 86 -5.75 -3.85 5.97
CA ASP A 86 -4.55 -4.66 5.70
C ASP A 86 -4.84 -5.69 4.59
N PRO A 87 -4.48 -5.40 3.33
CA PRO A 87 -4.70 -6.33 2.23
C PRO A 87 -3.79 -7.56 2.29
N GLY A 88 -2.75 -7.57 3.14
CA GLY A 88 -1.79 -8.66 3.22
C GLY A 88 -2.40 -9.96 3.73
N LEU A 89 -3.12 -9.89 4.85
CA LEU A 89 -3.79 -11.04 5.43
C LEU A 89 -4.89 -11.60 4.52
N LEU A 90 -5.62 -10.72 3.84
CA LEU A 90 -6.63 -11.12 2.85
C LEU A 90 -5.99 -11.82 1.65
N ARG A 91 -4.85 -11.33 1.15
CA ARG A 91 -4.12 -11.99 0.06
C ARG A 91 -3.59 -13.36 0.48
N LEU A 92 -3.06 -13.47 1.71
CA LEU A 92 -2.59 -14.75 2.24
C LEU A 92 -3.72 -15.76 2.42
N TYR A 93 -4.94 -15.32 2.77
CA TYR A 93 -6.12 -16.20 2.82
C TYR A 93 -6.38 -16.91 1.48
N PHE A 94 -6.06 -16.26 0.35
CA PHE A 94 -6.19 -16.84 -0.99
C PHE A 94 -4.88 -17.47 -1.53
N ALA A 95 -3.91 -17.76 -0.66
CA ALA A 95 -2.60 -18.29 -1.06
C ALA A 95 -2.64 -19.65 -1.79
N GLY A 96 -3.72 -20.42 -1.69
CA GLY A 96 -3.87 -21.69 -2.40
C GLY A 96 -3.96 -21.58 -3.92
N ILE A 97 -4.09 -20.36 -4.47
CA ILE A 97 -4.19 -20.10 -5.92
C ILE A 97 -2.82 -19.73 -6.53
N VAL A 98 -1.83 -19.45 -5.70
CA VAL A 98 -0.49 -19.00 -6.10
C VAL A 98 0.59 -19.93 -5.56
N GLY A 99 1.79 -19.90 -6.15
CA GLY A 99 2.87 -20.79 -5.72
C GLY A 99 3.49 -20.36 -4.37
N PRO A 100 4.28 -21.23 -3.71
CA PRO A 100 4.94 -20.89 -2.44
C PRO A 100 5.90 -19.69 -2.53
N ALA A 101 6.53 -19.49 -3.70
CA ALA A 101 7.40 -18.34 -3.93
C ALA A 101 6.64 -17.00 -3.84
N ASP A 102 5.39 -16.95 -4.29
CA ASP A 102 4.55 -15.75 -4.22
C ASP A 102 4.16 -15.42 -2.77
N VAL A 103 3.89 -16.45 -1.96
CA VAL A 103 3.64 -16.29 -0.51
C VAL A 103 4.87 -15.75 0.19
N VAL A 104 6.06 -16.27 -0.11
CA VAL A 104 7.32 -15.76 0.45
C VAL A 104 7.57 -14.31 0.02
N ALA A 105 7.28 -13.95 -1.23
CA ALA A 105 7.41 -12.57 -1.71
C ALA A 105 6.46 -11.62 -0.97
N LEU A 106 5.19 -12.00 -0.81
CA LEU A 106 4.20 -11.27 -0.02
C LEU A 106 4.67 -11.11 1.43
N ALA A 107 5.13 -12.20 2.06
CA ALA A 107 5.58 -12.19 3.44
C ALA A 107 6.79 -11.26 3.66
N ARG A 108 7.74 -11.23 2.72
CA ARG A 108 8.87 -10.27 2.76
C ARG A 108 8.40 -8.82 2.69
N GLU A 109 7.46 -8.51 1.80
CA GLU A 109 6.90 -7.17 1.66
C GLU A 109 6.21 -6.72 2.96
N GLN A 110 5.40 -7.59 3.56
CA GLN A 110 4.67 -7.27 4.78
C GLN A 110 5.59 -7.19 6.01
N ALA A 111 6.57 -8.10 6.13
CA ALA A 111 7.59 -8.01 7.16
C ALA A 111 8.38 -6.68 7.07
N ALA A 112 8.71 -6.22 5.86
CA ALA A 112 9.36 -4.92 5.68
C ALA A 112 8.48 -3.75 6.17
N LYS A 113 7.17 -3.77 5.89
CA LYS A 113 6.23 -2.76 6.40
C LYS A 113 6.09 -2.79 7.92
N CYS A 114 6.04 -3.98 8.54
CA CYS A 114 6.02 -4.10 10.00
C CYS A 114 7.28 -3.48 10.62
N ARG A 115 8.47 -3.79 10.08
CA ARG A 115 9.73 -3.17 10.54
C ARG A 115 9.71 -1.65 10.41
N GLU A 116 9.28 -1.13 9.26
CA GLU A 116 9.17 0.32 9.04
C GLU A 116 8.22 0.98 10.05
N ARG A 117 7.10 0.32 10.37
CA ARG A 117 6.13 0.82 11.36
C ARG A 117 6.71 0.80 12.77
N ILE A 118 7.38 -0.28 13.18
CA ILE A 118 8.07 -0.37 14.47
C ILE A 118 9.07 0.79 14.61
N GLU A 119 9.93 1.01 13.61
CA GLU A 119 10.90 2.11 13.63
C GLU A 119 10.23 3.49 13.73
N LYS A 120 9.07 3.69 13.08
CA LYS A 120 8.30 4.94 13.22
C LYS A 120 7.81 5.13 14.65
N PHE A 121 7.29 4.09 15.28
CA PHE A 121 6.82 4.18 16.67
C PHE A 121 7.97 4.36 17.66
N ASP A 122 9.12 3.73 17.43
CA ASP A 122 10.34 3.94 18.23
C ASP A 122 10.79 5.40 18.17
N ARG A 123 10.80 6.00 16.98
CA ARG A 123 11.10 7.43 16.83
C ARG A 123 10.10 8.33 17.57
N VAL A 124 8.82 7.99 17.57
CA VAL A 124 7.80 8.74 18.33
C VAL A 124 8.05 8.62 19.83
N GLU A 125 8.40 7.44 20.33
CA GLU A 125 8.76 7.25 21.74
C GLU A 125 10.01 8.04 22.12
N ASP A 126 11.05 8.08 21.28
CA ASP A 126 12.27 8.86 21.54
C ASP A 126 11.99 10.37 21.64
N LEU A 127 11.06 10.88 20.81
CA LEU A 127 10.70 12.29 20.76
C LEU A 127 9.79 12.69 21.93
N PHE A 128 8.78 11.88 22.26
CA PHE A 128 7.72 12.25 23.20
C PHE A 128 7.80 11.54 24.54
N GLY A 129 8.59 10.48 24.68
CA GLY A 129 8.69 9.61 25.85
C GLY A 129 9.18 10.30 27.14
N ARG A 130 9.70 11.53 27.05
CA ARG A 130 10.12 12.33 28.21
C ARG A 130 9.07 13.37 28.65
N LYS A 131 7.96 13.53 27.94
CA LYS A 131 6.94 14.55 28.24
C LYS A 131 5.97 14.04 29.30
N LYS A 132 5.77 14.82 30.37
CA LYS A 132 4.84 14.48 31.46
C LYS A 132 3.38 14.67 31.01
N GLY A 133 2.50 13.76 31.41
CA GLY A 133 1.06 13.82 31.10
C GLY A 133 0.64 13.18 29.78
N TRP A 134 1.48 12.30 29.22
CA TRP A 134 1.25 11.55 27.98
C TRP A 134 1.28 10.04 28.26
N ASP A 135 0.72 9.63 29.39
CA ASP A 135 0.82 8.25 29.87
C ASP A 135 -0.09 7.32 29.06
N GLU A 136 -1.31 7.76 28.74
CA GLU A 136 -2.27 7.02 27.90
C GLU A 136 -1.77 6.85 26.45
N GLU A 137 -1.18 7.90 25.87
CA GLU A 137 -0.59 7.84 24.53
C GLU A 137 0.61 6.89 24.48
N ARG A 138 1.39 6.81 25.58
CA ARG A 138 2.49 5.85 25.70
C ARG A 138 2.00 4.41 25.80
N ASP A 139 0.93 4.19 26.55
CA ASP A 139 0.30 2.87 26.63
C ASP A 139 -0.19 2.42 25.24
N HIS A 140 -0.79 3.33 24.47
CA HIS A 140 -1.18 3.07 23.08
C HIS A 140 0.03 2.75 22.18
N LEU A 141 1.12 3.53 22.24
CA LEU A 141 2.34 3.23 21.48
C LEU A 141 2.91 1.84 21.82
N SER A 142 2.89 1.46 23.10
CA SER A 142 3.33 0.13 23.53
C SER A 142 2.46 -0.99 22.95
N LEU A 143 1.14 -0.76 22.84
CA LEU A 143 0.21 -1.73 22.27
C LEU A 143 0.50 -1.91 20.77
N VAL A 144 0.63 -0.80 20.05
CA VAL A 144 0.88 -0.85 18.60
C VAL A 144 2.24 -1.49 18.31
N ARG A 145 3.30 -1.18 19.08
CA ARG A 145 4.59 -1.88 18.93
C ARG A 145 4.45 -3.39 19.09
N ARG A 146 3.77 -3.85 20.15
CA ARG A 146 3.54 -5.28 20.40
C ARG A 146 2.77 -5.94 19.25
N PHE A 147 1.75 -5.27 18.73
CA PHE A 147 1.00 -5.75 17.58
C PHE A 147 1.88 -5.88 16.33
N GLU A 148 2.69 -4.86 16.01
CA GLU A 148 3.62 -4.92 14.87
C GLU A 148 4.66 -6.02 15.02
N SER A 149 5.21 -6.21 16.21
CA SER A 149 6.16 -7.30 16.48
C SER A 149 5.51 -8.65 16.26
N PHE A 150 4.29 -8.86 16.76
CA PHE A 150 3.53 -10.09 16.51
C PHE A 150 3.29 -10.33 15.02
N CYS A 151 2.89 -9.30 14.28
CA CYS A 151 2.71 -9.41 12.82
C CYS A 151 4.03 -9.71 12.11
N LEU A 152 5.14 -9.08 12.52
CA LEU A 152 6.47 -9.33 11.96
C LEU A 152 6.85 -10.80 12.14
N ASP A 153 6.71 -11.33 13.36
CA ASP A 153 7.02 -12.72 13.67
C ASP A 153 6.20 -13.68 12.78
N PHE A 154 4.90 -13.41 12.63
CA PHE A 154 4.02 -14.16 11.74
C PHE A 154 4.52 -14.16 10.28
N TRP A 155 4.89 -12.99 9.75
CA TRP A 155 5.38 -12.89 8.38
C TRP A 155 6.75 -13.54 8.19
N GLU A 156 7.63 -13.46 9.19
CA GLU A 156 8.93 -14.15 9.16
C GLU A 156 8.76 -15.67 9.17
N GLU A 157 7.77 -16.19 9.90
CA GLU A 157 7.39 -17.60 9.83
C GLU A 157 6.95 -17.99 8.42
N GLN A 158 6.14 -17.16 7.74
CA GLN A 158 5.72 -17.42 6.35
C GLN A 158 6.87 -17.38 5.34
N ILE A 159 7.97 -16.67 5.64
CA ILE A 159 9.19 -16.71 4.81
C ILE A 159 9.92 -18.03 4.97
N ALA A 160 9.97 -18.57 6.20
CA ALA A 160 10.64 -19.83 6.49
C ALA A 160 9.82 -21.05 6.08
N GLN A 161 8.51 -20.99 6.31
CA GLN A 161 7.54 -22.06 6.12
C GLN A 161 6.24 -21.45 5.54
N PRO A 162 6.16 -21.25 4.21
CA PRO A 162 4.99 -20.63 3.61
C PRO A 162 3.76 -21.54 3.79
N LEU A 163 2.63 -20.94 4.17
CA LEU A 163 1.38 -21.64 4.49
C LEU A 163 0.95 -22.66 3.42
N ASN A 164 1.17 -22.35 2.15
CA ASN A 164 0.77 -23.19 1.02
C ASN A 164 1.83 -24.23 0.60
N ALA A 165 2.98 -24.34 1.28
CA ALA A 165 4.05 -25.27 0.91
C ALA A 165 3.56 -26.70 0.70
N GLN A 166 2.65 -27.16 1.57
CA GLN A 166 2.11 -28.52 1.55
C GLN A 166 1.16 -28.76 0.36
N LEU A 167 0.46 -27.73 -0.11
CA LEU A 167 -0.46 -27.84 -1.25
C LEU A 167 0.27 -28.07 -2.58
N PHE A 168 1.55 -27.69 -2.66
CA PHE A 168 2.38 -27.83 -3.85
C PHE A 168 3.50 -28.86 -3.68
N ALA A 169 3.52 -29.60 -2.56
CA ALA A 169 4.52 -30.63 -2.28
C ALA A 169 4.30 -31.92 -3.09
N ASP A 170 3.05 -32.20 -3.50
CA ASP A 170 2.65 -33.42 -4.22
C ASP A 170 2.56 -33.26 -5.75
N ASP A 171 2.66 -32.04 -6.29
CA ASP A 171 2.57 -31.80 -7.75
C ASP A 171 3.88 -32.12 -8.51
N GLY A 172 4.82 -32.77 -7.82
CA GLY A 172 6.16 -33.14 -8.31
C GLY A 172 6.27 -34.54 -8.91
N GLY A 173 5.18 -35.30 -9.07
CA GLY A 173 5.27 -36.66 -9.61
C GLY A 173 3.94 -37.29 -9.97
N GLU A 174 3.84 -37.64 -11.26
CA GLU A 174 2.98 -38.69 -11.81
C GLU A 174 1.49 -38.35 -11.99
N ASN A 175 1.17 -37.71 -13.13
CA ASN A 175 -0.01 -38.13 -13.89
C ASN A 175 0.31 -38.27 -15.38
N GLU A 176 0.69 -39.50 -15.72
CA GLU A 176 0.47 -40.23 -16.97
C GLU A 176 0.29 -39.43 -18.26
N LEU A 177 1.40 -39.27 -18.99
CA LEU A 177 1.38 -39.06 -20.44
C LEU A 177 2.21 -40.13 -21.15
N SER A 178 1.89 -41.42 -20.91
CA SER A 178 2.26 -42.53 -21.81
C SER A 178 1.77 -43.88 -21.30
N SER A 179 0.60 -44.37 -21.77
CA SER A 179 0.33 -45.82 -21.98
C SER A 179 -1.09 -46.15 -22.49
N HIS A 180 -1.62 -45.43 -23.49
CA HIS A 180 -2.77 -45.96 -24.26
C HIS A 180 -2.66 -45.62 -25.76
N LEU A 181 -1.57 -46.02 -26.42
CA LEU A 181 -1.53 -46.13 -27.88
C LEU A 181 -0.57 -47.24 -28.34
N GLU A 182 -0.69 -48.45 -27.81
CA GLU A 182 -0.11 -49.63 -28.45
C GLU A 182 -0.95 -50.88 -28.17
N GLU A 183 -2.12 -50.93 -28.80
CA GLU A 183 -2.77 -52.21 -29.14
C GLU A 183 -3.51 -52.05 -30.47
N THR A 184 -2.75 -51.77 -31.55
CA THR A 184 -3.23 -52.02 -32.92
C THR A 184 -2.10 -52.67 -33.73
N SER A 185 -2.00 -53.97 -33.59
CA SER A 185 -1.32 -54.89 -34.52
C SER A 185 -1.95 -56.24 -34.28
N GLY A 186 -2.73 -56.84 -35.16
CA GLY A 186 -3.08 -56.54 -36.53
C GLY A 186 -3.64 -57.84 -37.08
N GLU A 187 -4.81 -57.83 -37.69
CA GLU A 187 -5.25 -58.97 -38.50
C GLU A 187 -6.30 -58.52 -39.51
N ASP A 188 -5.89 -58.54 -40.78
CA ASP A 188 -6.71 -58.66 -41.97
C ASP A 188 -5.83 -59.53 -42.89
N PRO A 189 -6.34 -60.52 -43.66
CA PRO A 189 -7.57 -60.39 -44.45
C PRO A 189 -8.42 -61.68 -44.60
N GLU A 190 -9.68 -61.59 -45.02
CA GLU A 190 -10.24 -62.36 -46.17
C GLU A 190 -11.78 -62.30 -46.25
N THR A 191 -12.23 -61.67 -47.34
CA THR A 191 -13.32 -62.07 -48.27
C THR A 191 -14.61 -62.72 -47.75
N ARG A 192 -15.76 -62.09 -48.08
CA ARG A 192 -16.89 -62.55 -48.96
C ARG A 192 -18.24 -62.02 -48.45
N GLY A 193 -18.95 -61.20 -49.23
CA GLY A 193 -20.40 -60.95 -49.06
C GLY A 193 -21.26 -62.10 -49.64
N PRO A 194 -22.57 -61.93 -49.93
CA PRO A 194 -23.55 -60.90 -49.51
C PRO A 194 -24.92 -61.51 -49.04
N GLN A 195 -25.94 -60.64 -48.86
CA GLN A 195 -27.42 -60.87 -48.74
C GLN A 195 -28.03 -60.97 -47.32
N LYS A 196 -29.29 -60.60 -47.01
CA LYS A 196 -30.34 -59.69 -47.52
C LYS A 196 -31.58 -59.89 -46.59
N THR A 197 -32.34 -58.82 -46.28
CA THR A 197 -33.79 -58.78 -45.85
C THR A 197 -34.19 -59.47 -44.52
N GLU A 198 -35.09 -58.96 -43.66
CA GLU A 198 -36.46 -58.44 -43.91
C GLU A 198 -37.12 -57.87 -42.61
N GLY A 199 -37.95 -56.80 -42.74
CA GLY A 199 -39.17 -56.44 -41.95
C GLY A 199 -39.10 -56.20 -40.42
N GLN A 200 -39.94 -55.40 -39.75
CA GLN A 200 -41.20 -54.72 -40.07
C GLN A 200 -41.44 -53.55 -39.08
N ASP A 201 -42.10 -52.52 -39.62
CA ASP A 201 -43.07 -51.57 -39.05
C ASP A 201 -43.41 -51.60 -37.54
N GLU A 202 -43.39 -50.43 -36.89
CA GLU A 202 -44.60 -49.71 -36.40
C GLU A 202 -44.23 -48.44 -35.61
N GLU A 203 -44.65 -47.28 -36.14
CA GLU A 203 -44.93 -46.02 -35.44
C GLU A 203 -46.31 -46.12 -34.74
N PRO A 204 -46.84 -45.11 -34.01
CA PRO A 204 -46.29 -44.11 -33.08
C PRO A 204 -47.14 -44.00 -31.77
N LYS A 205 -46.83 -42.97 -30.96
CA LYS A 205 -47.73 -42.03 -30.23
C LYS A 205 -47.74 -41.97 -28.68
N ASP A 206 -47.63 -40.71 -28.24
CA ASP A 206 -48.25 -39.98 -27.11
C ASP A 206 -47.89 -40.46 -25.68
N ASP A 207 -47.48 -39.63 -24.72
CA ASP A 207 -47.69 -38.19 -24.43
C ASP A 207 -46.40 -37.45 -24.01
#